data_AF-A0A7Y1Y6D5-F1
#
_entry.id   AF-A0A7Y1Y6D5-F1
#
_cell.length_a   1.000
_cell.length_b   1.000
_cell.length_c   1.000
_cell.angle_alpha   90.00
_cell.angle_beta   90.00
_cell.angle_gamma   90.00
#
_symmetry.space_group_name_H-M   'P 1'
#
loop_
_entity.id
_entity.type
_entity.pdbx_description
1 polymer ?
#
loop_
_entity_poly.entity_id
_entity_poly.type
_entity_poly.pdbx_seq_one_letter_code
_entity_poly.pdbx_strand_id
1 'polypeptide(L)'
;MESTTERIRAAMLVHGSTGSDAWEDADNLAWSSKRDDDGEVLKQGLALKETDLFLSDLFETIVEPDEIPEHVAKAYPDLTPKQYHRATHFMWLVLSSVQWFEELSSVEGGGLDKTEAEKFIRNYTEKLNHFREHPEDFR
;
A
#
# COMPACT_ATOMS: atom_id res chain seq x y z
N MET A 1 -12.94 -2.81 11.43
CA MET A 1 -11.95 -3.26 10.42
C MET A 1 -12.32 -2.83 9.01
N GLU A 2 -13.59 -2.98 8.59
CA GLU A 2 -14.11 -2.40 7.32
C GLU A 2 -13.65 -0.94 7.09
N SER A 3 -13.67 -0.08 8.12
CA SER A 3 -13.30 1.33 7.96
C SER A 3 -11.85 1.57 7.53
N THR A 4 -10.87 0.78 7.99
CA THR A 4 -9.44 1.03 7.67
C THR A 4 -9.11 0.58 6.26
N THR A 5 -9.61 -0.58 5.86
CA THR A 5 -9.50 -1.07 4.48
C THR A 5 -10.15 -0.09 3.50
N GLU A 6 -11.41 0.31 3.75
CA GLU A 6 -12.12 1.25 2.87
C GLU A 6 -11.41 2.61 2.76
N ARG A 7 -10.80 3.08 3.85
CA ARG A 7 -9.98 4.31 3.86
C ARG A 7 -8.78 4.23 2.91
N ILE A 8 -8.14 3.08 2.83
CA ILE A 8 -6.97 2.90 1.98
C ILE A 8 -7.37 2.69 0.52
N ARG A 9 -8.42 1.91 0.25
CA ARG A 9 -9.00 1.78 -1.10
C ARG A 9 -9.39 3.14 -1.67
N ALA A 10 -10.02 3.96 -0.83
CA ALA A 10 -10.41 5.31 -1.15
C ALA A 10 -9.21 6.19 -1.53
N ALA A 11 -8.09 6.10 -0.81
CA ALA A 11 -6.86 6.82 -1.15
C ALA A 11 -6.25 6.35 -2.48
N MET A 12 -6.27 5.05 -2.77
CA MET A 12 -5.76 4.50 -4.04
C MET A 12 -6.57 4.98 -5.24
N LEU A 13 -7.90 5.06 -5.12
CA LEU A 13 -8.77 5.57 -6.17
C LEU A 13 -8.57 7.06 -6.49
N VAL A 14 -7.95 7.84 -5.62
CA VAL A 14 -7.60 9.23 -5.94
C VAL A 14 -6.61 9.27 -7.09
N HIS A 15 -5.61 8.38 -7.05
CA HIS A 15 -4.52 8.35 -8.01
C HIS A 15 -4.75 7.35 -9.15
N GLY A 16 -5.58 6.31 -8.92
CA GLY A 16 -6.02 5.36 -9.95
C GLY A 16 -7.23 5.82 -10.78
N SER A 17 -7.84 6.97 -10.47
CA SER A 17 -9.13 7.44 -11.02
C SER A 17 -9.28 7.51 -12.55
N THR A 18 -8.24 7.28 -13.33
CA THR A 18 -8.27 7.35 -14.80
C THR A 18 -8.29 5.97 -15.48
N GLY A 19 -8.24 4.87 -14.73
CA GLY A 19 -8.34 3.50 -15.26
C GLY A 19 -9.73 2.92 -15.04
N SER A 20 -10.30 2.26 -16.05
CA SER A 20 -11.62 1.59 -15.94
C SER A 20 -11.66 0.53 -14.83
N ASP A 21 -10.50 -0.05 -14.51
CA ASP A 21 -10.37 -1.21 -13.61
C ASP A 21 -9.90 -0.78 -12.22
N ALA A 22 -9.70 0.53 -11.99
CA ALA A 22 -9.12 1.06 -10.76
C ALA A 22 -9.96 0.72 -9.51
N TRP A 23 -11.29 0.63 -9.67
CA TRP A 23 -12.17 0.14 -8.61
C TRP A 23 -11.90 -1.32 -8.25
N GLU A 24 -11.72 -2.19 -9.25
CA GLU A 24 -11.46 -3.62 -9.03
C GLU A 24 -10.09 -3.83 -8.38
N ASP A 25 -9.07 -3.10 -8.85
CA ASP A 25 -7.73 -3.11 -8.27
C ASP A 25 -7.74 -2.64 -6.80
N ALA A 26 -8.47 -1.55 -6.52
CA ALA A 26 -8.61 -1.06 -5.15
C ALA A 26 -9.41 -2.03 -4.28
N ASP A 27 -10.49 -2.62 -4.80
CA ASP A 27 -11.29 -3.57 -4.05
C ASP A 27 -10.51 -4.84 -3.71
N ASN A 28 -9.52 -5.24 -4.51
CA ASN A 28 -8.67 -6.38 -4.21
C ASN A 28 -7.71 -6.16 -3.02
N LEU A 29 -7.65 -4.96 -2.44
CA LEU A 29 -6.83 -4.68 -1.25
C LEU A 29 -7.60 -4.89 0.05
N ALA A 30 -6.96 -5.49 1.05
CA ALA A 30 -7.50 -5.66 2.39
C ALA A 30 -6.47 -5.31 3.48
N TRP A 31 -6.93 -4.76 4.59
CA TRP A 31 -6.14 -4.75 5.83
C TRP A 31 -6.13 -6.17 6.42
N SER A 32 -4.96 -6.79 6.46
CA SER A 32 -4.76 -8.15 6.96
C SER A 32 -3.88 -8.18 8.21
N SER A 33 -3.82 -9.32 8.87
CA SER A 33 -2.98 -9.57 10.04
C SER A 33 -2.35 -10.94 9.94
N LYS A 34 -1.02 -10.99 9.98
CA LYS A 34 -0.25 -12.22 10.11
C LYS A 34 0.01 -12.49 11.59
N ARG A 35 -0.22 -13.73 12.01
CA ARG A 35 -0.01 -14.18 13.39
C ARG A 35 0.97 -15.34 13.44
N ASP A 36 1.61 -15.52 14.59
CA ASP A 36 2.41 -16.71 14.87
C ASP A 36 1.54 -17.89 15.33
N ASP A 37 2.19 -19.02 15.65
CA ASP A 37 1.54 -20.24 16.13
C ASP A 37 0.84 -20.05 17.49
N ASP A 38 1.28 -19.07 18.28
CA ASP A 38 0.70 -18.72 19.58
C ASP A 38 -0.47 -17.72 19.45
N GLY A 39 -0.73 -17.23 18.23
CA GLY A 39 -1.81 -16.32 17.90
C GLY A 39 -1.47 -14.84 18.11
N GLU A 40 -0.22 -14.51 18.42
CA GLU A 40 0.27 -13.14 18.56
C GLU A 40 0.44 -12.49 17.19
N VAL A 41 0.21 -11.18 17.11
CA VAL A 41 0.25 -10.44 15.85
C VAL A 41 1.68 -10.08 15.51
N LEU A 42 2.23 -10.74 14.48
CA LEU A 42 3.55 -10.42 13.95
C LEU A 42 3.53 -9.20 13.03
N LYS A 43 2.46 -9.05 12.24
CA LYS A 43 2.36 -8.01 11.21
C LYS A 43 0.93 -7.65 10.91
N GLN A 44 0.65 -6.36 10.70
CA GLN A 44 -0.63 -5.89 10.15
C GLN A 44 -0.39 -4.86 9.07
N GLY A 45 -1.26 -4.80 8.07
CA GLY A 45 -1.04 -3.90 6.95
C GLY A 45 -1.83 -4.29 5.71
N LEU A 46 -1.41 -3.74 4.57
CA LEU A 46 -2.06 -3.97 3.28
C LEU A 46 -1.63 -5.30 2.65
N ALA A 47 -2.62 -6.12 2.33
CA ALA A 47 -2.46 -7.38 1.63
C ALA A 47 -3.48 -7.50 0.48
N LEU A 48 -3.21 -8.40 -0.45
CA LEU A 48 -4.22 -8.81 -1.43
C LEU A 48 -5.30 -9.65 -0.75
N LYS A 49 -6.57 -9.37 -1.06
CA LYS A 49 -7.71 -10.16 -0.59
C LYS A 49 -7.47 -11.64 -0.84
N GLU A 50 -7.96 -12.47 0.08
CA GLU A 50 -7.91 -13.94 -0.02
C GLU A 50 -6.49 -14.52 -0.06
N THR A 51 -5.47 -13.72 0.25
CA THR A 51 -4.07 -14.15 0.37
C THR A 51 -3.44 -13.62 1.66
N ASP A 52 -2.33 -14.23 2.07
CA ASP A 52 -1.45 -13.70 3.12
C ASP A 52 -0.30 -12.85 2.55
N LEU A 53 -0.42 -12.38 1.30
CA LEU A 53 0.61 -11.63 0.61
C LEU A 53 0.46 -10.13 0.85
N PHE A 54 1.32 -9.59 1.71
CA PHE A 54 1.41 -8.15 1.95
C PHE A 54 2.09 -7.45 0.78
N LEU A 55 1.67 -6.22 0.49
CA LEU A 55 2.23 -5.44 -0.61
C LEU A 55 3.73 -5.16 -0.41
N SER A 56 4.17 -4.93 0.83
CA SER A 56 5.60 -4.76 1.12
C SER A 56 6.41 -6.02 0.76
N ASP A 57 5.85 -7.20 1.05
CA ASP A 57 6.55 -8.48 0.88
C ASP A 57 6.61 -8.84 -0.60
N LEU A 58 5.52 -8.56 -1.33
CA LEU A 58 5.51 -8.65 -2.79
C LEU A 58 6.54 -7.71 -3.41
N PHE A 59 6.61 -6.46 -2.95
CA PHE A 59 7.59 -5.51 -3.46
C PHE A 59 9.03 -5.94 -3.18
N GLU A 60 9.35 -6.38 -1.96
CA GLU A 60 10.66 -6.96 -1.62
C GLU A 60 11.02 -8.10 -2.58
N THR A 61 10.09 -9.03 -2.79
CA THR A 61 10.27 -10.17 -3.70
C THR A 61 10.52 -9.72 -5.15
N ILE A 62 9.89 -8.63 -5.60
CA ILE A 62 10.09 -8.08 -6.95
C ILE A 62 11.46 -7.43 -7.10
N VAL A 63 11.95 -6.73 -6.07
CA VAL A 63 13.20 -5.94 -6.19
C VAL A 63 14.46 -6.69 -5.78
N GLU A 64 14.33 -7.89 -5.22
CA GLU A 64 15.44 -8.76 -4.80
C GLU A 64 16.22 -9.40 -5.98
N PRO A 65 15.59 -9.87 -7.09
CA PRO A 65 16.32 -10.43 -8.22
C PRO A 65 17.17 -9.39 -8.96
N ASP A 66 18.39 -9.78 -9.34
CA ASP A 66 19.35 -8.92 -10.07
C ASP A 66 18.86 -8.50 -11.48
N GLU A 67 17.89 -9.21 -12.04
CA GLU A 67 17.31 -8.97 -13.37
C GLU A 67 16.57 -7.63 -13.46
N ILE A 68 15.93 -7.20 -12.36
CA ILE A 68 15.19 -5.93 -12.31
C ILE A 68 16.12 -4.72 -12.29
N PRO A 69 17.17 -4.64 -11.44
CA PRO A 69 18.21 -3.61 -11.53
C PRO A 69 18.82 -3.51 -12.93
N GLU A 70 19.12 -4.64 -13.59
CA GLU A 70 19.68 -4.64 -14.95
C GLU A 70 18.72 -4.04 -15.98
N HIS A 71 17.44 -4.39 -15.90
CA HIS A 71 16.41 -3.83 -16.78
C HIS A 71 16.27 -2.31 -16.58
N VAL A 72 16.24 -1.85 -15.33
CA VAL A 72 16.14 -0.42 -15.01
C VAL A 72 17.38 0.34 -15.47
N ALA A 73 18.58 -0.23 -15.30
CA ALA A 73 19.83 0.39 -15.77
C ALA A 73 19.86 0.57 -17.31
N LYS A 74 19.24 -0.34 -18.07
CA LYS A 74 19.10 -0.18 -19.53
C LYS A 74 18.20 1.00 -19.91
N ALA A 75 17.12 1.22 -19.17
CA ALA A 75 16.20 2.33 -19.41
C ALA A 75 16.75 3.68 -18.90
N TYR A 76 17.55 3.66 -17.83
CA TYR A 76 18.13 4.84 -17.19
C TYR A 76 19.65 4.68 -16.97
N PRO A 77 20.49 4.83 -18.02
CA PRO A 77 21.93 4.54 -17.94
C PRO A 77 22.72 5.40 -16.95
N ASP A 78 22.22 6.59 -16.63
CA ASP A 78 22.85 7.51 -15.66
C ASP A 78 22.54 7.15 -14.20
N LEU A 79 21.64 6.19 -13.97
CA LEU A 79 21.27 5.76 -12.62
C LEU A 79 22.36 4.87 -12.03
N THR A 80 23.04 5.35 -10.99
CA THR A 80 24.04 4.54 -10.29
C THR A 80 23.37 3.43 -9.45
N PRO A 81 24.07 2.31 -9.18
CA PRO A 81 23.55 1.26 -8.30
C PRO A 81 23.13 1.77 -6.92
N LYS A 82 23.88 2.75 -6.38
CA LYS A 82 23.57 3.40 -5.10
C LYS A 82 22.28 4.22 -5.15
N GLN A 83 22.00 4.90 -6.26
CA GLN A 83 20.74 5.63 -6.44
C GLN A 83 19.56 4.68 -6.61
N TYR A 84 19.74 3.59 -7.39
CA TYR A 84 18.75 2.53 -7.51
C TYR A 84 18.37 1.95 -6.14
N HIS A 85 19.35 1.50 -5.37
CA HIS A 85 19.14 0.95 -4.02
C HIS A 85 18.40 1.94 -3.10
N ARG A 86 18.73 3.24 -3.16
CA ARG A 86 18.04 4.25 -2.36
C ARG A 86 16.60 4.45 -2.81
N ALA A 87 16.35 4.47 -4.12
CA ALA A 87 15.01 4.62 -4.67
C ALA A 87 14.11 3.45 -4.29
N THR A 88 14.58 2.22 -4.44
CA THR A 88 13.82 1.03 -4.04
C THR A 88 13.62 0.98 -2.53
N HIS A 89 14.60 1.39 -1.73
CA HIS A 89 14.42 1.53 -0.29
C HIS A 89 13.37 2.58 0.08
N PHE A 90 13.31 3.74 -0.60
CA PHE A 90 12.26 4.72 -0.37
C PHE A 90 10.87 4.20 -0.76
N MET A 91 10.77 3.45 -1.87
CA MET A 91 9.51 2.81 -2.27
C MET A 91 9.05 1.80 -1.20
N TRP A 92 9.98 0.99 -0.69
CA TRP A 92 9.72 0.08 0.41
C TRP A 92 9.24 0.83 1.66
N LEU A 93 9.91 1.92 2.05
CA LEU A 93 9.50 2.74 3.20
C LEU A 93 8.09 3.31 3.05
N VAL A 94 7.71 3.72 1.84
CA VAL A 94 6.34 4.18 1.55
C VAL A 94 5.34 3.04 1.75
N LEU A 95 5.63 1.85 1.21
CA LEU A 95 4.76 0.68 1.36
C LEU A 95 4.69 0.17 2.80
N SER A 96 5.80 0.23 3.55
CA SER A 96 5.87 -0.22 4.93
C SER A 96 5.25 0.78 5.90
N SER A 97 5.19 2.08 5.55
CA SER A 97 4.62 3.13 6.42
C SER A 97 3.12 2.98 6.72
N VAL A 98 2.41 2.20 5.91
CA VAL A 98 1.01 1.84 6.12
C VAL A 98 0.84 0.48 6.79
N GLN A 99 1.94 -0.11 7.28
CA GLN A 99 1.96 -1.38 7.98
C GLN A 99 2.47 -1.17 9.40
N TRP A 100 1.99 -2.02 10.30
CA TRP A 100 2.50 -2.12 11.65
C TRP A 100 3.31 -3.40 11.79
N PHE A 101 4.46 -3.27 12.41
CA PHE A 101 5.39 -4.34 12.71
C PHE A 101 5.62 -4.38 14.21
N GLU A 102 5.56 -5.56 14.82
CA GLU A 102 5.81 -5.72 16.24
C GLU A 102 7.20 -5.16 16.61
N GLU A 103 8.19 -5.38 15.75
CA GLU A 103 9.58 -4.99 15.94
C GLU A 103 9.79 -3.47 16.02
N LEU A 104 8.84 -2.67 15.50
CA LEU A 104 8.93 -1.20 15.47
C LEU A 104 8.10 -0.51 16.55
N SER A 105 7.35 -1.28 17.35
CA SER A 105 6.42 -0.78 18.38
C SER A 105 7.07 0.17 19.38
N SER A 106 8.36 -0.02 19.67
CA SER A 106 9.12 0.80 20.62
C SER A 106 9.47 2.20 20.11
N VAL A 107 9.39 2.44 18.79
CA VAL A 107 9.85 3.68 18.13
C VAL A 107 8.70 4.54 17.61
N GLU A 108 7.56 3.95 17.21
CA GLU A 108 6.52 4.65 16.43
C GLU A 108 5.46 5.41 17.25
N GLY A 109 5.48 5.34 18.58
CA GLY A 109 4.86 6.34 19.46
C GLY A 109 3.52 6.96 19.04
N GLY A 110 2.48 6.16 18.79
CA GLY A 110 1.06 6.59 18.86
C GLY A 110 0.44 7.43 17.72
N GLY A 111 1.19 7.91 16.71
CA GLY A 111 0.63 8.38 15.43
C GLY A 111 0.24 9.88 15.26
N LEU A 112 -0.28 10.21 14.06
CA LEU A 112 -0.52 11.53 13.42
C LEU A 112 -1.72 12.35 13.96
N ASP A 113 -1.77 13.66 13.64
CA ASP A 113 -2.90 14.56 13.95
C ASP A 113 -4.22 14.04 13.37
N LYS A 114 -5.06 13.55 14.29
CA LYS A 114 -6.23 12.72 14.05
C LYS A 114 -7.34 13.45 13.28
N THR A 115 -7.47 14.77 13.47
CA THR A 115 -8.63 15.53 12.96
C THR A 115 -8.55 15.75 11.45
N GLU A 116 -7.38 16.15 10.94
CA GLU A 116 -7.18 16.36 9.50
C GLU A 116 -7.21 15.03 8.75
N ALA A 117 -6.61 13.98 9.33
CA ALA A 117 -6.65 12.62 8.80
C ALA A 117 -8.10 12.13 8.64
N GLU A 118 -8.95 12.31 9.67
CA GLU A 118 -10.37 11.92 9.64
C GLU A 118 -11.18 12.65 8.55
N LYS A 119 -10.90 13.95 8.33
CA LYS A 119 -11.57 14.73 7.29
C LYS A 119 -11.20 14.26 5.89
N PHE A 120 -9.92 14.03 5.63
CA PHE A 120 -9.43 13.52 4.33
C PHE A 120 -10.01 12.14 4.03
N ILE A 121 -9.97 11.26 5.02
CA ILE A 121 -10.55 9.92 4.99
C ILE A 121 -12.01 9.94 4.57
N ARG A 122 -12.85 10.79 5.19
CA ARG A 122 -14.29 10.84 4.90
C ARG A 122 -14.57 11.19 3.45
N ASN A 123 -13.91 12.24 2.94
CA ASN A 123 -14.11 12.70 1.56
C ASN A 123 -13.76 11.61 0.54
N TYR A 124 -12.70 10.84 0.79
CA TYR A 124 -12.31 9.76 -0.12
C TYR A 124 -13.23 8.55 0.00
N THR A 125 -13.72 8.21 1.20
CA THR A 125 -14.73 7.14 1.35
C THR A 125 -16.01 7.47 0.59
N GLU A 126 -16.46 8.73 0.61
CA GLU A 126 -17.58 9.18 -0.21
C GLU A 126 -17.30 9.02 -1.71
N LYS A 127 -16.09 9.39 -2.16
CA LYS A 127 -15.65 9.20 -3.55
C LYS A 127 -15.61 7.71 -3.95
N LEU A 128 -15.09 6.84 -3.09
CA LEU A 128 -15.05 5.38 -3.28
C LEU A 128 -16.44 4.79 -3.48
N ASN A 129 -17.42 5.21 -2.67
CA ASN A 129 -18.80 4.76 -2.80
C ASN A 129 -19.39 5.21 -4.15
N HIS A 130 -19.10 6.44 -4.57
CA HIS A 130 -19.55 6.93 -5.87
C HIS A 130 -18.95 6.15 -7.05
N PHE A 131 -17.64 5.82 -6.98
CA PHE A 131 -17.00 4.92 -7.95
C PHE A 131 -17.66 3.54 -8.04
N ARG A 132 -18.06 2.97 -6.90
CA ARG A 132 -18.71 1.66 -6.82
C ARG A 132 -20.09 1.65 -7.48
N GLU A 133 -20.87 2.71 -7.27
CA GLU A 133 -22.24 2.81 -7.75
C GLU A 133 -22.33 3.28 -9.21
N HIS A 134 -21.39 4.12 -9.64
CA HIS A 134 -21.39 4.80 -10.95
C HIS A 134 -19.99 4.77 -11.61
N PRO A 135 -19.43 3.60 -11.92
CA PRO A 135 -18.07 3.49 -12.47
C PRO A 135 -17.92 4.18 -13.85
N GLU A 136 -19.00 4.39 -14.58
CA GLU A 136 -19.03 5.11 -15.86
C GLU A 136 -18.75 6.61 -15.77
N ASP A 137 -19.02 7.24 -14.63
CA ASP A 137 -18.89 8.70 -14.43
C ASP A 137 -17.42 9.17 -14.35
N PHE A 138 -16.48 8.21 -14.29
CA PHE A 138 -15.06 8.45 -14.07
C PHE A 138 -14.16 7.98 -15.24
N ARG A 139 -14.75 7.66 -16.39
CA ARG A 139 -14.03 7.23 -17.61
C ARG A 139 -13.50 8.40 -18.43
#